data_AF-B0DW11-F1
#
_entry.id   AF-B0DW11-F1
#
_cell.length_a   1.000
_cell.length_b   1.000
_cell.length_c   1.000
_cell.angle_alpha   90.00
_cell.angle_beta   90.00
_cell.angle_gamma   90.00
#
_symmetry.space_group_name_H-M   'P 1'
#
loop_
_entity.id
_entity.type
_entity.pdbx_description
1 polymer ?
#
loop_
_entity_poly.entity_id
_entity_poly.type
_entity_poly.pdbx_seq_one_letter_code
_entity_poly.pdbx_strand_id
1 'polypeptide(L)'
;MAEDLSHIPENALLEINRKVFVYNSARAVFYAPSDVSGIGGMQHEWIRSVKSWYGGSARCDCVFIGKSEEPGFRGLHAARVFLFFSFKHDEVTYPCALIHWFSPVRDTPCEETGMWIVEPDWLHGGKPFLEVIHLDSIL
;
A
#
# COMPACT_ATOMS: atom_id res chain seq x y z
N MET A 1 -13.26 4.62 10.97
CA MET A 1 -13.22 5.44 12.20
C MET A 1 -11.77 5.86 12.36
N ALA A 2 -11.42 7.07 11.94
CA ALA A 2 -10.07 7.59 12.16
C ALA A 2 -9.98 7.97 13.64
N GLU A 3 -9.05 7.37 14.38
CA GLU A 3 -8.70 7.84 15.71
C GLU A 3 -8.16 9.26 15.58
N ASP A 4 -8.69 10.15 16.41
CA ASP A 4 -8.29 11.55 16.46
C ASP A 4 -6.87 11.65 17.05
N LEU A 5 -5.87 11.71 16.17
CA LEU A 5 -4.46 11.82 16.53
C LEU A 5 -4.08 13.23 17.06
N SER A 6 -5.04 14.13 17.25
CA SER A 6 -4.79 15.52 17.69
C SER A 6 -4.23 15.66 19.11
N HIS A 7 -4.18 14.57 19.88
CA HIS A 7 -3.77 14.58 21.30
C HIS A 7 -2.54 13.75 21.64
N ILE A 8 -1.77 13.24 20.68
CA ILE A 8 -0.48 12.60 20.99
C ILE A 8 0.47 13.71 21.48
N PRO A 9 0.90 13.70 22.76
CA PRO A 9 1.81 14.72 23.25
C PRO A 9 3.14 14.56 22.51
N GLU A 10 3.79 15.68 22.18
CA GLU A 10 4.97 15.72 21.31
C GLU A 10 6.13 14.84 21.83
N ASN A 11 6.14 14.55 23.14
CA ASN A 11 7.07 13.65 23.83
C ASN A 11 6.74 12.14 23.71
N ALA A 12 5.61 11.78 23.11
CA ALA A 12 5.22 10.40 22.79
C ALA A 12 5.50 10.04 21.33
N LEU A 13 5.98 10.98 20.51
CA LEU A 13 6.42 10.71 19.16
C LEU A 13 7.78 10.00 19.20
N LEU A 14 7.88 8.88 18.49
CA LEU A 14 9.14 8.17 18.33
C LEU A 14 10.14 9.08 17.60
N GLU A 15 11.18 9.52 18.29
CA GLU A 15 12.28 10.23 17.66
C GLU A 15 13.09 9.28 16.77
N ILE A 16 12.80 9.28 15.48
CA ILE A 16 13.61 8.59 14.48
C ILE A 16 14.83 9.46 14.16
N ASN A 17 15.83 9.45 15.04
CA ASN A 17 17.12 10.14 14.85
C ASN A 17 18.10 9.36 13.95
N ARG A 18 17.62 8.36 13.21
CA ARG A 18 18.42 7.47 12.35
C ARG A 18 18.14 7.73 10.87
N LYS A 19 19.05 7.26 10.02
CA LYS A 19 18.90 7.39 8.56
C LYS A 19 17.65 6.65 8.08
N VAL A 20 16.88 7.32 7.23
CA VAL A 20 15.79 6.72 6.44
C VAL A 20 16.35 6.34 5.07
N PHE A 21 16.12 5.10 4.65
CA PHE A 21 16.46 4.60 3.33
C PHE A 21 15.22 4.61 2.45
N VAL A 22 15.36 5.03 1.19
CA VAL A 22 14.25 5.14 0.23
C VAL A 22 14.49 4.18 -0.92
N TYR A 23 13.43 3.51 -1.36
CA TYR A 23 13.44 2.54 -2.45
C TYR A 23 12.41 2.92 -3.51
N ASN A 24 12.73 2.57 -4.75
CA ASN A 24 11.90 2.85 -5.93
C ASN A 24 10.87 1.74 -6.22
N SER A 25 10.98 0.61 -5.54
CA SER A 25 10.12 -0.55 -5.74
C SER A 25 10.24 -1.56 -4.61
N ALA A 26 9.20 -2.36 -4.44
CA ALA A 26 9.20 -3.58 -3.65
C ALA A 26 8.91 -4.80 -4.56
N ARG A 27 9.31 -5.99 -4.10
CA ARG A 27 9.03 -7.26 -4.80
C ARG A 27 8.12 -8.12 -3.94
N ALA A 28 6.91 -8.39 -4.42
CA ALA A 28 6.02 -9.38 -3.83
C ALA A 28 6.34 -10.75 -4.42
N VAL A 29 6.40 -11.79 -3.58
CA VAL A 29 6.62 -13.19 -4.01
C VAL A 29 5.51 -14.01 -3.39
N PHE A 30 4.72 -14.68 -4.23
CA PHE A 30 3.53 -15.40 -3.80
C PHE A 30 3.36 -16.69 -4.58
N TYR A 31 2.60 -17.62 -4.01
CA TYR A 31 2.25 -18.87 -4.67
C TYR A 31 0.93 -18.70 -5.40
N ALA A 32 0.97 -18.74 -6.72
CA ALA A 32 -0.19 -18.69 -7.60
C ALA A 32 -0.05 -19.80 -8.64
N PRO A 33 -0.54 -21.01 -8.35
CA PRO A 33 -0.45 -22.13 -9.27
C PRO A 33 -1.34 -21.83 -10.48
N SER A 34 -0.71 -21.60 -11.62
CA SER A 34 -1.36 -21.40 -12.92
C SER A 34 -0.51 -22.06 -14.00
N ASP A 35 -1.08 -22.28 -15.19
CA ASP A 35 -0.36 -22.88 -16.32
C ASP A 35 0.92 -22.09 -16.68
N VAL A 36 0.92 -20.77 -16.42
CA VAL A 36 2.07 -19.88 -16.65
C VAL A 36 3.14 -19.99 -15.56
N SER A 37 2.79 -20.49 -14.37
CA SER A 37 3.67 -20.57 -13.19
C SER A 37 4.61 -21.77 -13.16
N GLY A 38 4.53 -22.67 -14.15
CA GLY A 38 5.34 -23.88 -14.21
C GLY A 38 5.13 -24.82 -13.01
N ILE A 39 5.99 -25.83 -12.91
CA ILE A 39 5.87 -26.93 -11.92
C ILE A 39 5.96 -26.43 -10.46
N GLY A 40 6.54 -25.24 -10.22
CA GLY A 40 6.75 -24.68 -8.88
C GLY A 40 5.67 -23.74 -8.38
N GLY A 41 4.78 -23.23 -9.24
CA GLY A 41 3.66 -22.35 -8.86
C GLY A 41 4.03 -21.00 -8.22
N MET A 42 5.31 -20.70 -8.00
CA MET A 42 5.80 -19.46 -7.39
C MET A 42 5.88 -18.34 -8.42
N GLN A 43 5.29 -17.20 -8.09
CA GLN A 43 5.26 -15.98 -8.88
C GLN A 43 5.89 -14.82 -8.12
N HIS A 44 6.28 -13.79 -8.85
CA HIS A 44 6.71 -12.55 -8.24
C HIS A 44 6.27 -11.35 -9.07
N GLU A 45 5.94 -10.27 -8.37
CA GLU A 45 5.55 -9.00 -8.96
C GLU A 45 6.41 -7.86 -8.41
N TRP A 46 6.65 -6.87 -9.27
CA TRP A 46 7.39 -5.66 -8.90
C TRP A 46 6.42 -4.51 -8.76
N ILE A 47 6.24 -4.05 -7.53
CA ILE A 47 5.42 -2.89 -7.18
C ILE A 47 6.34 -1.67 -7.21
N ARG A 48 6.02 -0.67 -8.04
CA ARG A 48 6.89 0.49 -8.29
C ARG A 48 6.32 1.76 -7.67
N SER A 49 7.21 2.54 -7.08
CA SER A 49 7.01 3.96 -6.83
C SER A 49 8.24 4.73 -7.32
N VAL A 50 8.18 5.20 -8.57
CA VAL A 50 9.27 5.91 -9.24
C VAL A 50 8.83 7.31 -9.64
N LYS A 51 9.73 8.28 -9.44
CA LYS A 51 9.47 9.69 -9.80
C LYS A 51 9.46 9.95 -11.31
N SER A 52 10.11 9.11 -12.10
CA SER A 52 10.07 9.15 -13.56
C SER A 52 10.16 7.74 -14.13
N TRP A 53 9.26 7.39 -15.03
CA TRP A 53 9.20 6.09 -15.70
C TRP A 53 9.48 6.26 -17.20
N TYR A 54 10.54 5.63 -17.69
CA TYR A 54 11.07 5.81 -19.07
C TYR A 54 11.25 7.28 -19.49
N GLY A 55 11.69 8.14 -18.57
CA GLY A 55 11.85 9.58 -18.80
C GLY A 55 10.54 10.37 -18.81
N GLY A 56 9.41 9.71 -18.54
CA GLY A 56 8.08 10.31 -18.44
C GLY A 56 7.67 10.62 -17.01
N SER A 57 6.36 10.60 -16.80
CA SER A 57 5.71 10.86 -15.51
C SER A 57 6.09 9.84 -14.44
N ALA A 58 5.79 10.19 -13.19
CA ALA A 58 5.91 9.26 -12.08
C ALA A 58 5.00 8.04 -12.30
N ARG A 59 5.45 6.89 -11.82
CA ARG A 59 4.66 5.65 -11.78
C ARG A 59 4.57 5.20 -10.33
N CYS A 60 3.34 5.15 -9.84
CA CYS A 60 2.98 4.73 -8.49
C CYS A 60 1.94 3.62 -8.64
N ASP A 61 2.36 2.37 -8.42
CA ASP A 61 1.50 1.21 -8.58
C ASP A 61 0.48 1.13 -7.41
N CYS A 62 -0.66 0.50 -7.67
CA CYS A 62 -1.67 0.21 -6.64
C CYS A 62 -1.43 -1.17 -6.04
N VAL A 63 -1.87 -1.35 -4.79
CA VAL A 63 -1.69 -2.55 -3.99
C VAL A 63 -2.98 -2.93 -3.25
N PHE A 64 -3.10 -4.20 -2.88
CA PHE A 64 -4.11 -4.67 -1.95
C PHE A 64 -3.52 -4.84 -0.55
N ILE A 65 -4.35 -4.58 0.45
CA ILE A 65 -4.00 -4.71 1.87
C ILE A 65 -5.10 -5.52 2.55
N GLY A 66 -4.75 -6.44 3.45
CA GLY A 66 -5.72 -7.27 4.16
C GLY A 66 -6.65 -6.43 5.04
N LYS A 67 -7.97 -6.64 4.91
CA LYS A 67 -9.02 -5.97 5.70
C LYS A 67 -9.76 -6.94 6.61
N SER A 68 -10.16 -8.09 6.07
CA SER A 68 -10.91 -9.14 6.79
C SER A 68 -10.80 -10.47 6.05
N GLU A 69 -11.34 -11.53 6.66
CA GLU A 69 -11.39 -12.88 6.07
C GLU A 69 -12.50 -13.04 5.01
N GLU A 70 -13.15 -11.96 4.59
CA GLU A 70 -14.16 -12.04 3.52
C GLU A 70 -13.52 -12.39 2.17
N PRO A 71 -14.18 -13.22 1.35
CA PRO A 71 -13.62 -13.63 0.07
C PRO A 71 -13.52 -12.47 -0.93
N GLY A 72 -12.41 -12.46 -1.68
CA GLY A 72 -12.16 -11.49 -2.75
C GLY A 72 -11.99 -10.07 -2.23
N PHE A 73 -12.33 -9.08 -3.07
CA PHE A 73 -12.10 -7.66 -2.75
C PHE A 73 -12.79 -7.17 -1.46
N ARG A 74 -13.86 -7.84 -1.00
CA ARG A 74 -14.55 -7.44 0.24
C ARG A 74 -13.67 -7.58 1.49
N GLY A 75 -12.76 -8.56 1.47
CA GLY A 75 -11.73 -8.75 2.49
C GLY A 75 -10.47 -7.93 2.26
N LEU A 76 -10.47 -7.02 1.28
CA LEU A 76 -9.30 -6.22 0.89
C LEU A 76 -9.58 -4.73 0.99
N HIS A 77 -8.53 -3.98 1.30
CA HIS A 77 -8.42 -2.56 0.99
C HIS A 77 -7.61 -2.38 -0.29
N ALA A 78 -7.84 -1.26 -0.98
CA ALA A 78 -7.02 -0.81 -2.10
C ALA A 78 -6.28 0.47 -1.72
N ALA A 79 -5.04 0.60 -2.18
CA ALA A 79 -4.27 1.82 -1.99
C ALA A 79 -3.28 2.03 -3.13
N ARG A 80 -2.83 3.28 -3.31
CA ARG A 80 -1.73 3.63 -4.22
C ARG A 80 -0.45 3.88 -3.42
N VAL A 81 0.66 3.26 -3.82
CA VAL A 81 1.94 3.44 -3.12
C VAL A 81 2.70 4.64 -3.68
N PHE A 82 3.08 5.57 -2.82
CA PHE A 82 3.88 6.75 -3.18
C PHE A 82 5.34 6.67 -2.75
N LEU A 83 5.67 5.86 -1.75
CA LEU A 83 7.05 5.74 -1.28
C LEU A 83 7.27 4.38 -0.65
N PHE A 84 8.37 3.72 -0.98
CA PHE A 84 8.92 2.65 -0.17
C PHE A 84 10.10 3.20 0.61
N PHE A 85 10.14 2.93 1.91
CA PHE A 85 11.26 3.36 2.74
C PHE A 85 11.48 2.40 3.90
N SER A 86 12.62 2.51 4.56
CA SER A 86 12.87 1.82 5.81
C SER A 86 13.62 2.71 6.78
N PHE A 87 13.40 2.48 8.07
CA PHE A 87 14.14 3.14 9.14
C PHE A 87 14.48 2.12 10.23
N LYS A 88 15.43 2.49 11.09
CA LYS A 88 15.79 1.69 12.26
C LYS A 88 15.30 2.35 13.54
N HIS A 89 14.66 1.58 14.40
CA HIS A 89 14.29 1.97 15.75
C HIS A 89 14.55 0.77 16.68
N ASP A 90 15.26 1.00 17.79
CA ASP A 90 15.69 -0.05 18.73
C ASP A 90 16.35 -1.26 18.07
N GLU A 91 17.27 -1.00 17.13
CA GLU A 91 17.97 -2.00 16.30
C GLU A 91 17.09 -2.85 15.36
N VAL A 92 15.77 -2.64 15.36
CA VAL A 92 14.83 -3.26 14.43
C VAL A 92 14.69 -2.39 13.18
N THR A 93 14.71 -3.02 12.01
CA THR A 93 14.45 -2.34 10.73
C THR A 93 12.99 -2.48 10.36
N TYR A 94 12.31 -1.35 10.15
CA TYR A 94 10.90 -1.30 9.77
C TYR A 94 10.80 -0.95 8.28
N PRO A 95 10.53 -1.92 7.40
CA PRO A 95 10.17 -1.65 6.02
C PRO A 95 8.75 -1.10 5.95
N CYS A 96 8.59 0.04 5.29
CA CYS A 96 7.35 0.80 5.25
C CYS A 96 6.99 1.23 3.84
N ALA A 97 5.69 1.46 3.64
CA ALA A 97 5.16 2.13 2.46
C ALA A 97 4.32 3.34 2.89
N LEU A 98 4.51 4.47 2.20
CA LEU A 98 3.56 5.59 2.24
C LEU A 98 2.51 5.34 1.16
N ILE A 99 1.25 5.28 1.57
CA ILE A 99 0.14 4.95 0.68
C ILE A 99 -0.93 6.03 0.69
N HIS A 100 -1.78 6.02 -0.33
CA HIS A 100 -3.02 6.77 -0.41
C HIS A 100 -4.19 5.79 -0.50
N TRP A 101 -5.10 5.86 0.46
CA TRP A 101 -6.26 4.97 0.55
C TRP A 101 -7.28 5.22 -0.56
N PHE A 102 -7.92 4.12 -0.97
CA PHE A 102 -9.00 4.12 -1.95
C PHE A 102 -10.20 3.36 -1.36
N SER A 103 -11.39 3.93 -1.52
CA SER A 103 -12.65 3.31 -1.13
C SER A 103 -13.44 2.82 -2.34
N PRO A 104 -14.17 1.69 -2.21
CA PRO A 104 -15.07 1.26 -3.27
C PRO A 104 -16.22 2.27 -3.45
N VAL A 105 -16.54 2.57 -4.71
CA VAL A 105 -17.66 3.47 -5.05
C VAL A 105 -19.02 2.83 -4.74
N ARG A 106 -19.07 1.48 -4.69
CA ARG A 106 -20.27 0.66 -4.42
C ARG A 106 -19.89 -0.61 -3.67
N ASP A 107 -20.85 -1.24 -2.99
CA ASP A 107 -20.66 -2.52 -2.28
C ASP A 107 -20.67 -3.77 -3.20
N THR A 108 -20.72 -3.54 -4.51
CA THR A 108 -20.73 -4.56 -5.56
C THR A 108 -19.80 -4.17 -6.70
N PRO A 109 -19.24 -5.16 -7.42
CA PRO A 109 -18.51 -4.88 -8.64
C PRO A 109 -19.41 -4.22 -9.69
N CYS A 110 -18.78 -3.54 -10.65
CA CYS A 110 -19.42 -3.01 -11.84
C CYS A 110 -20.07 -4.15 -12.65
N GLU A 111 -21.35 -4.00 -12.98
CA GLU A 111 -22.13 -5.03 -13.69
C GLU A 111 -21.56 -5.35 -15.09
N GLU A 112 -20.97 -4.37 -15.77
CA GLU A 112 -20.43 -4.54 -17.12
C GLU A 112 -19.06 -5.22 -17.15
N THR A 113 -18.20 -4.91 -16.18
CA THR A 113 -16.80 -5.38 -16.17
C THR A 113 -16.52 -6.48 -15.16
N GLY A 114 -17.40 -6.68 -14.18
CA GLY A 114 -17.18 -7.54 -13.02
C GLY A 114 -16.10 -7.02 -12.06
N MET A 115 -15.54 -5.83 -12.28
CA MET A 115 -14.46 -5.25 -11.48
C MET A 115 -14.97 -4.29 -10.41
N TRP A 116 -14.25 -4.19 -9.29
CA TRP A 116 -14.50 -3.18 -8.28
C TRP A 116 -13.99 -1.82 -8.76
N ILE A 117 -14.86 -0.81 -8.68
CA ILE A 117 -14.50 0.57 -8.95
C ILE A 117 -14.17 1.23 -7.62
N VAL A 118 -13.02 1.88 -7.56
CA VAL A 118 -12.51 2.55 -6.37
C VAL A 118 -12.16 3.99 -6.67
N GLU A 119 -12.31 4.86 -5.67
CA GLU A 119 -11.94 6.27 -5.73
C GLU A 119 -10.95 6.63 -4.60
N PRO A 120 -10.04 7.58 -4.83
CA PRO A 120 -9.10 8.02 -3.80
C PRO A 120 -9.83 8.68 -2.63
N ASP A 121 -9.39 8.36 -1.42
CA ASP A 121 -9.93 8.95 -0.20
C ASP A 121 -9.29 10.32 0.08
N TRP A 122 -10.11 11.26 0.56
CA TRP A 122 -9.68 12.61 0.88
C TRP A 122 -10.05 12.99 2.31
N LEU A 123 -9.12 13.65 2.99
CA LEU A 123 -9.37 14.31 4.27
C LEU A 123 -10.12 15.63 4.06
N HIS A 124 -10.63 16.19 5.15
CA HIS A 124 -11.22 17.53 5.16
C HIS A 124 -10.27 18.56 4.53
N GLY A 125 -10.82 19.38 3.62
CA GLY A 125 -10.04 20.38 2.89
C GLY A 125 -9.32 19.86 1.64
N GLY A 126 -9.64 18.65 1.17
CA GLY A 126 -9.17 18.12 -0.12
C GLY A 126 -7.72 17.62 -0.10
N LYS A 127 -7.18 17.32 1.07
CA LYS A 127 -5.85 16.67 1.20
C LYS A 127 -6.00 15.15 1.00
N PRO A 128 -5.05 14.48 0.32
CA PRO A 128 -5.14 13.03 0.15
C PRO A 128 -5.05 12.34 1.52
N PHE A 129 -5.84 11.27 1.71
CA PHE A 129 -5.73 10.47 2.92
C PHE A 129 -4.53 9.52 2.82
N LEU A 130 -3.41 9.97 3.39
CA LEU A 130 -2.16 9.22 3.38
C LEU A 130 -1.93 8.49 4.69
N GLU A 131 -1.31 7.32 4.62
CA GLU A 131 -0.91 6.53 5.77
C GLU A 131 0.44 5.83 5.54
N VAL A 132 1.19 5.61 6.61
CA VAL A 132 2.38 4.77 6.60
C VAL A 132 1.99 3.39 7.11
N ILE A 133 2.18 2.37 6.28
CA ILE A 133 1.94 0.98 6.65
C ILE A 133 3.25 0.19 6.67
N HIS A 134 3.28 -0.90 7.43
CA HIS A 134 4.34 -1.89 7.32
C HIS A 134 4.24 -2.61 5.96
N LEU A 135 5.38 -2.94 5.35
CA LEU A 135 5.39 -3.55 4.02
C LEU A 135 4.67 -4.91 3.98
N ASP A 136 4.74 -5.68 5.07
CA ASP A 136 4.10 -7.00 5.20
C ASP A 136 2.56 -6.94 5.25
N SER A 137 1.96 -5.76 5.36
CA SER A 137 0.50 -5.60 5.25
C SER A 137 0.02 -5.67 3.80
N ILE A 138 0.93 -5.52 2.83
CA ILE A 138 0.64 -5.61 1.40
C ILE A 138 0.58 -7.09 0.98
N LEU A 139 -0.46 -7.45 0.21
CA LEU A 139 -0.69 -8.80 -0.31
C LEU A 139 -0.12 -8.99 -1.72
#